data_AF-A0A958AWY7-F1
#
_entry.id   AF-A0A958AWY7-F1
#
_cell.length_a   1.000
_cell.length_b   1.000
_cell.length_c   1.000
_cell.angle_alpha   90.00
_cell.angle_beta   90.00
_cell.angle_gamma   90.00
#
_symmetry.space_group_name_H-M   'P 1'
#
loop_
_entity.id
_entity.type
_entity.pdbx_description
1 polymer ?
#
loop_
_entity_poly.entity_id
_entity_poly.type
_entity_poly.pdbx_seq_one_letter_code
_entity_poly.pdbx_strand_id
1 'polypeptide(L)'
;LDADETVVAGHDNPPCRGTCPVSTWQPGEVIRDEYTLQVPASLSPGDYRIEIGMYDPQTLTRLPVAGVGDRLILASYNCQATRCVVSREE
;
A
#
# COMPACT_ATOMS: atom_id res chain seq x y z
N LEU A 1 -3.71 -0.78 7.29
CA LEU A 1 -4.75 -1.66 7.85
C LEU A 1 -4.45 -1.88 9.32
N ASP A 2 -5.45 -1.85 10.19
CA ASP A 2 -5.30 -2.32 11.57
C ASP A 2 -5.42 -3.86 11.65
N ALA A 3 -5.39 -4.39 12.88
CA ALA A 3 -5.49 -5.82 13.17
C ALA A 3 -6.82 -6.45 12.72
N ASP A 4 -7.90 -5.66 12.62
CA ASP A 4 -9.22 -6.10 12.17
C ASP A 4 -9.38 -6.00 10.64
N GLU A 5 -8.27 -5.82 9.91
CA GLU A 5 -8.23 -5.56 8.47
C GLU A 5 -8.96 -4.29 8.02
N THR A 6 -9.17 -3.32 8.92
CA THR A 6 -9.82 -2.06 8.58
C THR A 6 -8.82 -1.06 7.98
N VAL A 7 -9.23 -0.39 6.91
CA VAL A 7 -8.45 0.70 6.29
C VAL A 7 -8.58 1.97 7.15
N VAL A 8 -7.55 2.24 7.95
CA VAL A 8 -7.45 3.48 8.76
C VAL A 8 -6.84 4.67 8.01
N ALA A 9 -6.09 4.38 6.94
CA ALA A 9 -5.49 5.36 6.05
C ALA A 9 -5.23 4.70 4.69
N GLY A 10 -5.36 5.47 3.61
CA GLY A 10 -5.10 5.00 2.26
C GLY A 10 -4.72 6.16 1.35
N HIS A 11 -3.98 5.84 0.29
CA HIS A 11 -3.72 6.76 -0.80
C HIS A 11 -3.80 5.99 -2.11
N ASP A 12 -4.46 6.58 -3.10
CA ASP A 12 -4.65 5.95 -4.38
C ASP A 12 -4.60 7.00 -5.49
N ASN A 13 -3.83 6.70 -6.53
CA ASN A 13 -3.68 7.52 -7.73
C ASN A 13 -3.10 6.67 -8.87
N PRO A 14 -3.35 7.06 -10.14
CA PRO A 14 -2.64 6.48 -11.26
C PRO A 14 -1.12 6.60 -11.09
N PRO A 15 -0.31 5.64 -11.56
CA PRO A 15 1.13 5.65 -11.33
C PRO A 15 1.84 6.94 -11.76
N CYS A 16 2.82 7.36 -10.97
CA CYS A 16 3.54 8.63 -11.05
C CYS A 16 2.58 9.83 -11.15
N ARG A 17 1.47 9.80 -10.41
CA ARG A 17 0.38 10.81 -10.47
C ARG A 17 -0.14 11.02 -11.90
N GLY A 18 -0.21 9.94 -12.68
CA GLY A 18 -0.71 9.93 -14.06
C GLY A 18 0.35 10.20 -15.13
N THR A 19 1.62 10.40 -14.76
CA THR A 19 2.71 10.65 -15.74
C THR A 19 3.41 9.37 -16.22
N CYS A 20 3.12 8.21 -15.60
CA CYS A 20 3.63 6.90 -16.00
C CYS A 20 2.46 5.96 -16.38
N PRO A 21 1.80 6.16 -17.53
CA PRO A 21 0.65 5.35 -17.93
C PRO A 21 1.03 3.86 -18.03
N VAL A 22 0.24 2.99 -17.37
CA VAL A 22 0.52 1.54 -17.32
C VAL A 22 0.55 0.86 -18.70
N SER A 23 -0.05 1.47 -19.73
CA SER A 23 -0.04 0.99 -21.11
C SER A 23 1.30 1.15 -21.82
N THR A 24 2.24 1.93 -21.28
CA THR A 24 3.56 2.14 -21.90
C THR A 24 4.65 1.27 -21.30
N TRP A 25 4.37 0.58 -20.18
CA TRP A 25 5.35 -0.19 -19.43
C TRP A 25 5.89 -1.35 -20.27
N GLN A 26 7.19 -1.56 -20.20
CA GLN A 26 7.86 -2.70 -20.85
C GLN A 26 8.19 -3.81 -19.83
N PRO A 27 8.20 -5.09 -20.24
CA PRO A 27 8.67 -6.17 -19.38
C PRO A 27 10.08 -5.91 -18.84
N GLY A 28 10.25 -5.98 -17.52
CA GLY A 28 11.54 -5.74 -16.84
C GLY A 28 11.86 -4.27 -16.57
N GLU A 29 11.02 -3.33 -17.02
CA GLU A 29 11.17 -1.91 -16.68
C GLU A 29 10.88 -1.67 -15.19
N VAL A 30 11.69 -0.83 -14.55
CA VAL A 30 11.51 -0.42 -13.15
C VAL A 30 10.97 1.00 -13.13
N ILE A 31 9.73 1.16 -12.70
CA ILE A 31 9.10 2.47 -12.47
C ILE A 31 9.25 2.82 -10.99
N ARG A 32 9.92 3.95 -10.69
CA ARG A 32 9.99 4.49 -9.33
C ARG A 32 8.82 5.45 -9.12
N ASP A 33 7.96 5.11 -8.16
CA ASP A 33 6.84 5.95 -7.75
C ASP A 33 6.88 6.18 -6.23
N GLU A 34 6.55 7.38 -5.79
CA GLU A 34 6.70 7.80 -4.40
C GLU A 34 5.36 8.23 -3.82
N TYR A 35 4.99 7.55 -2.74
CA TYR A 35 3.72 7.74 -2.05
C TYR A 35 3.96 8.24 -0.63
N THR A 36 3.23 9.28 -0.25
CA THR A 36 3.18 9.76 1.13
C THR A 36 1.85 9.40 1.74
N LEU A 37 1.84 8.48 2.71
CA LEU A 37 0.64 8.12 3.44
C LEU A 37 0.50 9.00 4.68
N GLN A 38 -0.53 9.84 4.72
CA GLN A 38 -0.89 10.59 5.92
C GLN A 38 -1.73 9.70 6.83
N VAL A 39 -1.25 9.47 8.05
CA VAL A 39 -1.94 8.65 9.05
C VAL A 39 -2.54 9.52 10.15
N PRO A 40 -3.71 9.16 10.72
CA PRO A 40 -4.31 9.92 11.81
C PRO A 40 -3.38 9.97 13.04
N ALA A 41 -3.27 11.14 13.67
CA ALA A 41 -2.55 11.27 14.95
C ALA A 41 -3.27 10.54 16.10
N SER A 42 -4.56 10.23 15.93
CA SER A 42 -5.40 9.50 16.87
C SER A 42 -5.40 7.98 16.63
N LEU A 43 -4.39 7.43 15.95
CA LEU A 43 -4.26 5.99 15.80
C LEU A 43 -4.14 5.33 17.18
N SER A 44 -4.95 4.30 17.40
CA SER A 44 -4.82 3.45 18.58
C SER A 44 -3.46 2.75 18.57
N PRO A 45 -2.83 2.52 19.73
CA PRO A 45 -1.67 1.65 19.81
C PRO A 45 -2.01 0.24 19.30
N GLY A 46 -1.12 -0.36 18.51
CA GLY A 46 -1.35 -1.68 17.92
C GLY A 46 -0.48 -1.94 16.69
N ASP A 47 -0.68 -3.11 16.09
CA ASP A 47 0.00 -3.51 14.87
C ASP A 47 -0.79 -3.09 13.64
N TYR A 48 -0.08 -2.54 12.67
CA TYR A 48 -0.61 -2.06 11.41
C TYR A 48 0.20 -2.62 10.26
N ARG A 49 -0.48 -2.90 9.15
CA ARG A 49 0.17 -3.32 7.90
C ARG A 49 -0.10 -2.34 6.77
N ILE A 50 0.93 -2.09 5.95
CA ILE A 50 0.81 -1.38 4.69
C ILE A 50 0.59 -2.42 3.59
N GLU A 51 -0.47 -2.24 2.84
CA GLU A 51 -0.81 -3.05 1.67
C GLU A 51 -0.67 -2.19 0.41
N ILE A 52 -0.16 -2.79 -0.65
CA ILE A 52 -0.17 -2.22 -2.00
C ILE A 52 -0.82 -3.19 -2.98
N GLY A 53 -1.43 -2.66 -4.02
CA GLY A 53 -2.05 -3.44 -5.08
C GLY A 53 -2.44 -2.56 -6.25
N MET A 54 -2.84 -3.20 -7.35
CA MET A 54 -3.42 -2.53 -8.50
C MET A 54 -4.81 -3.07 -8.74
N TYR A 55 -5.66 -2.26 -9.34
CA TYR A 55 -7.01 -2.62 -9.71
C TYR A 55 -7.37 -1.92 -11.02
N ASP A 56 -8.38 -2.45 -11.71
CA ASP A 56 -8.96 -1.77 -12.87
C ASP A 56 -9.83 -0.60 -12.41
N PRO A 57 -9.50 0.66 -12.76
CA PRO A 57 -10.24 1.82 -12.26
C PRO A 57 -11.68 1.93 -12.77
N GLN A 58 -12.05 1.22 -13.84
CA GLN A 58 -13.41 1.21 -14.36
C GLN A 58 -14.30 0.21 -13.61
N THR A 59 -13.74 -0.96 -13.28
CA THR A 59 -14.52 -2.06 -12.67
C THR A 59 -14.27 -2.20 -11.16
N LEU A 60 -13.25 -1.53 -10.64
CA LEU A 60 -12.73 -1.66 -9.27
C LEU A 60 -12.25 -3.08 -8.92
N THR A 61 -12.03 -3.91 -9.93
CA THR A 61 -11.56 -5.29 -9.75
C THR A 61 -10.07 -5.29 -9.46
N ARG A 62 -9.65 -5.91 -8.36
CA ARG A 62 -8.23 -6.08 -8.03
C ARG A 62 -7.52 -6.98 -9.03
N LEU A 63 -6.32 -6.60 -9.42
CA LEU A 63 -5.50 -7.32 -10.39
C LEU A 63 -4.57 -8.29 -9.69
N PRO A 64 -4.35 -9.50 -10.25
CA PRO A 64 -3.45 -10.47 -9.65
C PRO A 64 -1.98 -10.05 -9.74
N VAL A 65 -1.26 -10.26 -8.65
CA VAL A 65 0.20 -10.28 -8.55
C VAL A 65 0.66 -11.73 -8.63
N ALA A 66 1.51 -12.03 -9.61
CA ALA A 66 1.99 -13.40 -9.88
C ALA A 66 2.58 -14.04 -8.61
N GLY A 67 1.95 -15.15 -8.16
CA GLY A 67 2.41 -15.95 -7.02
C GLY A 67 2.09 -15.39 -5.63
N VAL A 68 1.40 -14.25 -5.51
CA VAL A 68 1.14 -13.59 -4.21
C VAL A 68 -0.35 -13.39 -3.92
N GLY A 69 -1.20 -13.23 -4.95
CA GLY A 69 -2.62 -12.94 -4.78
C GLY A 69 -3.01 -11.73 -5.62
N ASP A 70 -3.78 -10.78 -5.07
CA ASP A 70 -4.18 -9.53 -5.74
C ASP A 70 -3.63 -8.27 -5.03
N ARG A 71 -2.78 -8.48 -4.04
CA ARG A 71 -2.15 -7.44 -3.19
C ARG A 71 -0.86 -7.97 -2.57
N LEU A 72 0.01 -7.06 -2.15
CA LEU A 72 1.21 -7.35 -1.36
C LEU A 72 1.15 -6.62 -0.03
N ILE A 73 1.59 -7.28 1.04
CA ILE A 73 1.92 -6.59 2.29
C ILE A 73 3.35 -6.06 2.16
N LEU A 74 3.50 -4.74 2.16
CA LEU A 74 4.78 -4.07 1.95
C LEU A 74 5.61 -4.00 3.24
N ALA A 75 4.95 -3.75 4.36
CA ALA A 75 5.59 -3.64 5.67
C ALA A 75 4.57 -3.73 6.80
N SER A 76 5.04 -4.19 7.95
CA SER A 76 4.30 -4.18 9.22
C SER A 76 4.92 -3.17 10.17
N TYR A 77 4.08 -2.48 10.95
CA TYR A 77 4.46 -1.45 11.90
C TYR A 77 3.80 -1.69 13.24
N ASN A 78 4.55 -1.52 14.32
CA ASN A 78 4.00 -1.41 15.67
C ASN A 78 3.86 0.08 16.01
N CYS A 79 2.63 0.52 16.20
CA CYS A 79 2.30 1.88 16.56
C CYS A 79 2.00 1.98 18.06
N GLN A 80 2.53 3.03 18.66
CA GLN A 80 2.28 3.48 20.02
C GLN A 80 1.69 4.90 19.94
N ALA A 81 1.29 5.46 21.08
CA ALA A 81 0.59 6.75 21.14
C ALA A 81 1.27 7.93 20.41
N THR A 82 2.59 7.89 20.20
CA THR A 82 3.35 9.00 19.59
C THR A 82 4.28 8.58 18.46
N ARG A 83 4.40 7.27 18.16
CA ARG A 83 5.34 6.78 17.15
C ARG A 83 4.92 5.43 16.59
N CYS A 84 5.26 5.20 15.33
CA CYS A 84 5.24 3.88 14.72
C CYS A 84 6.66 3.46 14.36
N VAL A 85 6.99 2.20 14.61
CA VAL A 85 8.28 1.60 14.24
C VAL A 85 8.02 0.39 13.36
N VAL A 86 8.89 0.14 12.38
CA VAL A 86 8.80 -1.08 11.56
C VAL A 86 8.93 -2.29 12.48
N SER A 87 7.94 -3.19 12.41
CA SER A 87 8.00 -4.47 13.11
C SER A 87 9.10 -5.29 12.44
N ARG A 88 10.12 -5.69 13.19
CA ARG A 88 11.12 -6.63 12.67
C ARG A 88 10.44 -7.99 12.55
N GLU A 89 10.48 -8.56 11.36
CA GLU A 89 10.30 -10.01 11.19
C GLU A 89 11.60 -10.67 11.71
N GLU A 90 11.47 -11.59 12.66
CA GLU A 90 12.58 -12.49 13.07
C GLU A 90 12.81 -13.59 12.04
#